data_AF-A0A931K0B0-F1
#
_entry.id   AF-A0A931K0B0-F1
#
_cell.length_a   1.000
_cell.length_b   1.000
_cell.length_c   1.000
_cell.angle_alpha   90.00
_cell.angle_beta   90.00
_cell.angle_gamma   90.00
#
_symmetry.space_group_name_H-M   'P 1'
#
loop_
_entity.id
_entity.type
_entity.pdbx_description
1 polymer ?
#
loop_
_entity_poly.entity_id
_entity_poly.type
_entity_poly.pdbx_seq_one_letter_code
_entity_poly.pdbx_strand_id
1 'polypeptide(L)'
;MDDGREGADPRDGSRGYRFHAGRLPRPVPRRKPRQDAGQAVTTSPKPRSEDTEDFIEDILGFNFRSFRTIYALFVKPRAVFQAYAERDRETYTPSLRIWLGIIGLQVLFSVVWGGYGGLILSQWQAGDASTIAMLESAFGGSIEEIARHYGDVANLLHAVIVGGMTGLSAFLIGAFNKSLHWTARINITFAILSVASVVGLVLMVVTAGTGHLEWLNWSIPIIALLYGYTFYRGAPGLLATTRTGALLKAALFSVVTILLVFLGGLVMALIGFVYAAIRINGG
;
A
#
# COMPACT_ATOMS: atom_id res chain seq x y z
N MET A 1 46.98 33.83 -29.22
CA MET A 1 45.69 34.48 -28.90
C MET A 1 44.86 33.43 -28.19
N ASP A 2 44.66 33.42 -26.88
CA ASP A 2 44.96 34.36 -25.82
C ASP A 2 45.02 33.55 -24.51
N ASP A 3 45.98 33.89 -23.65
CA ASP A 3 46.24 33.26 -22.36
C ASP A 3 45.28 33.80 -21.29
N GLY A 4 44.75 32.94 -20.41
CA GLY A 4 43.53 33.30 -19.68
C GLY A 4 43.34 32.89 -18.21
N ARG A 5 44.42 32.54 -17.50
CA ARG A 5 44.60 32.59 -16.02
C ARG A 5 43.65 31.81 -15.09
N GLU A 6 44.32 30.86 -14.42
CA GLU A 6 44.06 30.37 -13.07
C GLU A 6 43.92 31.52 -12.04
N GLY A 7 42.94 31.38 -11.16
CA GLY A 7 42.79 32.15 -9.92
C GLY A 7 42.58 31.19 -8.76
N ALA A 8 43.67 30.59 -8.26
CA ALA A 8 43.67 29.87 -7.00
C ALA A 8 43.62 30.89 -5.85
N ASP A 9 42.61 30.79 -5.00
CA ASP A 9 42.47 31.56 -3.77
C ASP A 9 43.23 30.86 -2.63
N PRO A 10 44.32 31.45 -2.09
CA PRO A 10 45.10 30.87 -1.00
C PRO A 10 44.89 31.69 0.27
N ARG A 11 43.64 31.87 0.72
CA ARG A 11 43.36 32.53 2.02
C ARG A 11 42.13 31.97 2.72
N ASP A 12 42.28 30.82 3.38
CA ASP A 12 41.62 30.65 4.68
C ASP A 12 42.48 29.80 5.61
N GLY A 13 43.52 30.46 6.13
CA GLY A 13 44.24 30.02 7.30
C GLY A 13 43.45 30.42 8.54
N SER A 14 43.04 29.42 9.33
CA SER A 14 43.05 29.41 10.80
C SER A 14 42.07 28.37 11.35
N ARG A 15 42.36 27.08 11.12
CA ARG A 15 41.79 26.02 11.97
C ARG A 15 42.43 26.11 13.35
N GLY A 16 41.86 26.99 14.18
CA GLY A 16 42.11 27.02 15.61
C GLY A 16 41.71 25.69 16.23
N TYR A 17 42.72 24.89 16.61
CA TYR A 17 42.55 23.76 17.51
C TYR A 17 42.11 24.29 18.87
N ARG A 18 40.79 24.31 19.12
CA ARG A 18 40.26 24.43 20.48
C ARG A 18 40.55 23.12 21.21
N PHE A 19 41.61 23.13 22.00
CA PHE A 19 41.79 22.19 23.10
C PHE A 19 40.58 22.30 24.04
N HIS A 20 39.68 21.32 23.97
CA HIS A 20 38.66 21.15 24.99
C HIS A 20 39.36 20.68 26.27
N ALA A 21 39.59 21.63 27.17
CA ALA A 21 39.97 21.37 28.55
C ALA A 21 39.07 20.27 29.15
N GLY A 22 39.71 19.28 29.75
CA GLY A 22 39.09 18.07 30.25
C GLY A 22 37.87 18.36 31.12
N ARG A 23 36.72 17.84 30.68
CA ARG A 23 35.59 17.65 31.60
C ARG A 23 35.98 16.56 32.58
N LEU A 24 36.09 16.93 33.85
CA LEU A 24 36.23 15.99 34.95
C LEU A 24 35.13 14.91 34.85
N PRO A 25 35.47 13.64 35.14
CA PRO A 25 34.50 12.54 35.14
C PRO A 25 33.34 12.89 36.07
N ARG A 26 32.12 12.87 35.54
CA ARG A 26 30.92 13.11 36.33
C ARG A 26 30.84 12.07 37.45
N PRO A 27 30.49 12.46 38.69
CA PRO A 27 30.31 11.52 39.79
C PRO A 27 29.24 10.49 39.40
N VAL A 28 29.61 9.21 39.51
CA VAL A 28 28.72 8.08 39.25
C VAL A 28 27.52 8.20 40.21
N PRO A 29 26.28 8.31 39.70
CA PRO A 29 25.11 8.40 40.57
C PRO A 29 25.02 7.14 41.43
N ARG A 30 25.04 7.34 42.75
CA ARG A 30 24.85 6.30 43.77
C ARG A 30 23.55 5.54 43.45
N ARG A 31 23.68 4.27 43.06
CA ARG A 31 22.55 3.36 42.83
C ARG A 31 21.76 3.27 44.13
N LYS A 32 20.55 3.83 44.16
CA LYS A 32 19.63 3.64 45.30
C LYS A 32 19.34 2.14 45.43
N PRO A 33 19.34 1.58 46.65
CA PRO A 33 18.94 0.20 46.89
C PRO A 33 17.57 -0.05 46.27
N ARG A 34 17.50 -1.08 45.44
CA ARG A 34 16.31 -1.48 44.69
C ARG A 34 15.26 -1.95 45.69
N GLN A 35 14.24 -1.12 45.88
CA GLN A 35 13.15 -1.30 46.84
C GLN A 35 12.03 -2.11 46.18
N ASP A 36 12.36 -3.27 45.61
CA ASP A 36 11.43 -4.13 44.86
C ASP A 36 11.03 -5.36 45.69
N ALA A 37 10.79 -5.18 46.99
CA ALA A 37 10.22 -6.21 47.85
C ALA A 37 8.81 -5.79 48.26
N GLY A 38 7.80 -6.27 47.52
CA GLY A 38 6.41 -6.22 47.98
C GLY A 38 5.44 -5.32 47.20
N GLN A 39 5.62 -5.12 45.89
CA GLN A 39 4.47 -4.71 45.07
C GLN A 39 3.50 -5.89 44.97
N ALA A 40 2.52 -5.87 45.87
CA ALA A 40 1.31 -6.67 45.75
C ALA A 40 0.75 -6.49 44.35
N VAL A 41 0.61 -7.60 43.63
CA VAL A 41 -0.06 -7.66 42.33
C VAL A 41 -1.51 -7.27 42.57
N THR A 42 -1.82 -5.99 42.51
CA THR A 42 -3.20 -5.51 42.44
C THR A 42 -3.69 -5.88 41.06
N THR A 43 -4.25 -7.08 40.94
CA THR A 43 -5.10 -7.49 39.82
C THR A 43 -6.35 -6.62 39.85
N SER A 44 -6.23 -5.37 39.44
CA SER A 44 -7.39 -4.57 39.07
C SER A 44 -8.12 -5.35 37.98
N PRO A 45 -9.40 -5.70 38.15
CA PRO A 45 -10.12 -6.48 37.17
C PRO A 45 -10.12 -5.70 35.85
N LYS A 46 -9.46 -6.25 34.83
CA LYS A 46 -9.52 -5.73 33.48
C LYS A 46 -11.00 -5.67 33.07
N PRO A 47 -11.44 -4.58 32.42
CA PRO A 47 -12.83 -4.45 32.01
C PRO A 47 -13.19 -5.58 31.04
N ARG A 48 -14.33 -6.25 31.28
CA ARG A 48 -14.85 -7.40 30.51
C ARG A 48 -14.84 -7.25 28.97
N SER A 49 -14.74 -6.02 28.45
CA SER A 49 -14.63 -5.76 27.03
C SER A 49 -13.31 -6.25 26.41
N GLU A 50 -12.21 -6.27 27.17
CA GLU A 50 -10.91 -6.73 26.69
C GLU A 50 -10.92 -8.24 26.38
N ASP A 51 -11.55 -9.06 27.24
CA ASP A 51 -11.60 -10.51 27.05
C ASP A 51 -12.41 -10.92 25.80
N THR A 52 -13.48 -10.19 25.47
CA THR A 52 -14.26 -10.43 24.24
C THR A 52 -13.54 -9.96 22.98
N GLU A 53 -12.74 -8.88 23.06
CA GLU A 53 -11.90 -8.44 21.94
C GLU A 53 -10.79 -9.46 21.67
N ASP A 54 -10.11 -9.95 22.71
CA ASP A 54 -9.06 -10.96 22.61
C ASP A 54 -9.60 -12.28 22.01
N PHE A 55 -10.80 -12.72 22.42
CA PHE A 55 -11.41 -13.95 21.88
C PHE A 55 -11.82 -13.81 20.40
N ILE A 56 -12.35 -12.66 19.98
CA ILE A 56 -12.68 -12.41 18.58
C ILE A 56 -11.41 -12.26 17.73
N GLU A 57 -10.36 -11.63 18.28
CA GLU A 57 -9.06 -11.51 17.64
C GLU A 57 -8.40 -12.89 17.44
N ASP A 58 -8.53 -13.79 18.42
CA ASP A 58 -8.02 -15.16 18.36
C ASP A 58 -8.80 -16.04 17.35
N ILE A 59 -10.13 -15.92 17.28
CA ILE A 59 -10.95 -16.76 16.38
C ILE A 59 -10.87 -16.32 14.93
N LEU A 60 -10.92 -15.01 14.67
CA LEU A 60 -10.97 -14.50 13.29
C LEU A 60 -9.59 -14.17 12.73
N GLY A 61 -8.55 -14.16 13.57
CA GLY A 61 -7.22 -13.66 13.21
C GLY A 61 -7.23 -12.18 12.77
N PHE A 62 -8.36 -11.50 12.96
CA PHE A 62 -8.61 -10.16 12.45
C PHE A 62 -8.37 -9.17 13.59
N ASN A 63 -7.17 -8.63 13.62
CA ASN A 63 -6.77 -7.68 14.65
C ASN A 63 -7.66 -6.43 14.62
N PHE A 64 -8.35 -6.13 15.72
CA PHE A 64 -9.28 -4.99 15.86
C PHE A 64 -8.59 -3.64 15.53
N ARG A 65 -7.28 -3.55 15.74
CA ARG A 65 -6.43 -2.41 15.35
C ARG A 65 -6.39 -2.20 13.85
N SER A 66 -6.45 -3.27 13.04
CA SER A 66 -6.51 -3.16 11.57
C SER A 66 -7.80 -2.49 11.14
N PHE A 67 -8.94 -2.89 11.72
CA PHE A 67 -10.22 -2.23 11.47
C PHE A 67 -10.21 -0.76 11.92
N ARG A 68 -9.70 -0.49 13.12
CA ARG A 68 -9.49 0.89 13.62
C ARG A 68 -8.63 1.73 12.68
N THR A 69 -7.57 1.14 12.13
CA THR A 69 -6.70 1.81 11.15
C THR A 69 -7.44 2.11 9.85
N ILE A 70 -8.18 1.14 9.30
CA ILE A 70 -9.00 1.34 8.10
C ILE A 70 -10.01 2.47 8.33
N TYR A 71 -10.77 2.41 9.43
CA TYR A 71 -11.72 3.46 9.79
C TYR A 71 -11.03 4.83 9.91
N ALA A 72 -9.88 4.90 10.59
CA ALA A 72 -9.11 6.13 10.72
C ALA A 72 -8.60 6.65 9.37
N LEU A 73 -8.27 5.79 8.40
CA LEU A 73 -7.89 6.21 7.05
C LEU A 73 -9.05 6.89 6.29
N PHE A 74 -10.29 6.44 6.47
CA PHE A 74 -11.46 7.09 5.87
C PHE A 74 -11.79 8.44 6.54
N VAL A 75 -11.72 8.52 7.87
CA VAL A 75 -12.22 9.68 8.62
C VAL A 75 -11.11 10.72 8.90
N LYS A 76 -9.92 10.26 9.31
CA LYS A 76 -8.79 11.08 9.78
C LYS A 76 -7.43 10.58 9.23
N PRO A 77 -7.25 10.50 7.89
CA PRO A 77 -6.02 9.94 7.29
C PRO A 77 -4.73 10.65 7.76
N ARG A 78 -4.81 11.96 8.08
CA ARG A 78 -3.68 12.72 8.60
C ARG A 78 -3.11 12.13 9.89
N ALA A 79 -3.95 11.67 10.80
CA ALA A 79 -3.50 11.09 12.07
C ALA A 79 -2.72 9.78 11.82
N VAL A 80 -3.19 8.96 10.88
CA VAL A 80 -2.50 7.72 10.49
C VAL A 80 -1.16 8.03 9.84
N PHE A 81 -1.11 9.01 8.93
CA PHE A 81 0.13 9.39 8.25
C PHE A 81 1.18 9.96 9.22
N GLN A 82 0.75 10.76 10.19
CA GLN A 82 1.62 11.31 11.24
C GLN A 82 2.19 10.19 12.11
N ALA A 83 1.36 9.27 12.59
CA ALA A 83 1.83 8.12 13.35
C ALA A 83 2.87 7.28 12.58
N TYR A 84 2.65 7.05 11.28
CA TYR A 84 3.64 6.35 10.45
C TYR A 84 4.94 7.14 10.25
N ALA A 85 4.86 8.47 10.14
CA ALA A 85 6.03 9.33 10.05
C ALA A 85 6.86 9.32 11.36
N GLU A 86 6.17 9.29 12.50
CA GLU A 86 6.74 9.17 13.85
C GLU A 86 7.18 7.72 14.17
N ARG A 87 6.88 6.77 13.28
CA ARG A 87 7.14 5.34 13.43
C ARG A 87 6.43 4.71 14.62
N ASP A 88 5.30 5.27 15.03
CA ASP A 88 4.41 4.69 16.01
C ASP A 88 3.73 3.44 15.40
N ARG A 89 4.06 2.28 15.99
CA ARG A 89 3.51 0.97 15.60
C ARG A 89 2.42 0.49 16.57
N GLU A 90 2.23 1.20 17.67
CA GLU A 90 1.28 0.84 18.71
C GLU A 90 -0.12 1.35 18.35
N THR A 91 -0.23 2.60 17.90
CA THR A 91 -1.53 3.22 17.60
C THR A 91 -2.22 2.64 16.36
N TYR A 92 -1.49 2.39 15.28
CA TYR A 92 -2.04 1.89 14.02
C TYR A 92 -1.28 0.68 13.49
N THR A 93 -2.00 -0.27 12.92
CA THR A 93 -1.40 -1.43 12.25
C THR A 93 -0.64 -0.96 11.00
N PRO A 94 0.57 -1.48 10.70
CA PRO A 94 1.26 -1.16 9.46
C PRO A 94 0.39 -1.45 8.23
N SER A 95 0.20 -0.45 7.37
CA SER A 95 -0.75 -0.54 6.26
C SER A 95 -0.39 -1.57 5.20
N LEU A 96 0.90 -1.94 5.05
CA LEU A 96 1.27 -3.05 4.17
C LEU A 96 0.62 -4.37 4.62
N ARG A 97 0.53 -4.61 5.93
CA ARG A 97 -0.14 -5.80 6.48
C ARG A 97 -1.65 -5.74 6.21
N ILE A 98 -2.26 -4.57 6.41
CA ILE A 98 -3.69 -4.36 6.13
C ILE A 98 -3.99 -4.64 4.66
N TRP A 99 -3.18 -4.06 3.76
CA TRP A 99 -3.33 -4.24 2.32
C TRP A 99 -3.22 -5.72 1.92
N LEU A 100 -2.21 -6.45 2.41
CA LEU A 100 -2.09 -7.89 2.15
C LEU A 100 -3.31 -8.68 2.65
N GLY A 101 -3.85 -8.32 3.82
CA GLY A 101 -5.09 -8.92 4.33
C GLY A 101 -6.30 -8.67 3.43
N ILE A 102 -6.45 -7.43 2.92
CA ILE A 102 -7.52 -7.09 1.97
C ILE A 102 -7.34 -7.85 0.64
N ILE A 103 -6.12 -7.95 0.13
CA ILE A 103 -5.84 -8.71 -1.09
C ILE A 103 -6.14 -10.21 -0.90
N GLY A 104 -5.75 -10.79 0.23
CA GLY A 104 -6.11 -12.18 0.56
C GLY A 104 -7.62 -12.39 0.57
N LEU A 105 -8.38 -11.42 1.11
CA LEU A 105 -9.83 -11.45 1.08
C LEU A 105 -10.38 -11.30 -0.35
N GLN A 106 -9.81 -10.43 -1.18
CA GLN A 106 -10.19 -10.31 -2.59
C GLN A 106 -9.95 -11.61 -3.36
N VAL A 107 -8.83 -12.31 -3.12
CA VAL A 107 -8.56 -13.63 -3.72
C VAL A 107 -9.57 -14.66 -3.22
N LEU A 108 -9.88 -14.68 -1.92
CA LEU A 108 -10.91 -15.58 -1.38
C LEU A 108 -12.27 -15.37 -2.06
N PHE A 109 -12.69 -14.12 -2.23
CA PHE A 109 -13.92 -13.79 -2.94
C PHE A 109 -13.85 -14.10 -4.44
N SER A 110 -12.69 -13.92 -5.08
CA SER A 110 -12.55 -14.27 -6.50
C SER A 110 -12.71 -15.78 -6.71
N VAL A 111 -12.24 -16.62 -5.78
CA VAL A 111 -12.43 -18.08 -5.83
C VAL A 111 -13.92 -18.47 -5.88
N VAL A 112 -14.80 -17.75 -5.17
CA VAL A 112 -16.26 -17.96 -5.24
C VAL A 112 -16.80 -17.75 -6.66
N TRP A 113 -16.12 -16.93 -7.48
CA TRP A 113 -16.43 -16.66 -8.89
C TRP A 113 -15.64 -17.49 -9.90
N GLY A 114 -14.95 -18.56 -9.47
CA GLY A 114 -14.05 -19.32 -10.34
C GLY A 114 -12.65 -18.68 -10.48
N GLY A 115 -12.24 -17.88 -9.49
CA GLY A 115 -10.97 -17.17 -9.45
C GLY A 115 -10.91 -15.98 -10.40
N TYR A 116 -9.70 -15.47 -10.63
CA TYR A 116 -9.47 -14.45 -11.68
C TYR A 116 -9.86 -14.94 -13.08
N GLY A 117 -9.82 -16.26 -13.33
CA GLY A 117 -10.23 -16.86 -14.59
C GLY A 117 -11.73 -16.70 -14.88
N GLY A 118 -12.58 -16.98 -13.89
CA GLY A 118 -14.03 -16.77 -14.05
C GLY A 118 -14.41 -15.30 -14.21
N LEU A 119 -13.72 -14.38 -13.53
CA LEU A 119 -13.92 -12.94 -13.69
C LEU A 119 -13.55 -12.47 -15.12
N ILE A 120 -12.39 -12.85 -15.63
CA ILE A 120 -11.96 -12.43 -16.98
C ILE A 120 -12.84 -13.07 -18.07
N LEU A 121 -13.24 -14.34 -17.89
CA LEU A 121 -14.16 -15.02 -18.80
C LEU A 121 -15.50 -14.29 -18.86
N SER A 122 -16.06 -13.93 -17.70
CA SER A 122 -17.31 -13.16 -17.62
C SER A 122 -17.20 -11.81 -18.33
N GLN A 123 -16.05 -11.14 -18.20
CA GLN A 123 -15.80 -9.87 -18.90
C GLN A 123 -15.69 -10.06 -20.41
N TRP A 124 -15.04 -11.11 -20.90
CA TRP A 124 -14.96 -11.41 -22.33
C TRP A 124 -16.29 -11.83 -22.93
N GLN A 125 -17.07 -12.63 -22.22
CA GLN A 125 -18.41 -13.06 -22.62
C GLN A 125 -19.43 -11.91 -22.64
N ALA A 126 -19.20 -10.86 -21.84
CA ALA A 126 -19.97 -9.61 -21.92
C ALA A 126 -19.55 -8.71 -23.12
N GLY A 127 -18.45 -9.04 -23.79
CA GLY A 127 -17.94 -8.34 -24.97
C GLY A 127 -18.55 -8.81 -26.28
N ASP A 128 -17.97 -8.35 -27.39
CA ASP A 128 -18.37 -8.76 -28.73
C ASP A 128 -17.84 -10.16 -29.07
N ALA A 129 -18.64 -10.99 -29.74
CA ALA A 129 -18.28 -12.33 -30.19
C ALA A 129 -17.03 -12.33 -31.09
N SER A 130 -16.79 -11.24 -31.83
CA SER A 130 -15.57 -11.07 -32.64
C SER A 130 -14.29 -11.07 -31.78
N THR A 131 -14.35 -10.56 -30.56
CA THR A 131 -13.20 -10.53 -29.63
C THR A 131 -12.88 -11.93 -29.13
N ILE A 132 -13.89 -12.73 -28.83
CA ILE A 132 -13.72 -14.14 -28.42
C ILE A 132 -13.09 -14.92 -29.56
N ALA A 133 -13.65 -14.85 -30.77
CA ALA A 133 -13.11 -15.56 -31.93
C ALA A 133 -11.66 -15.15 -32.26
N MET A 134 -11.32 -13.87 -32.10
CA MET A 134 -9.94 -13.39 -32.26
C MET A 134 -9.00 -14.00 -31.22
N LEU A 135 -9.41 -14.06 -29.94
CA LEU A 135 -8.60 -14.65 -28.87
C LEU A 135 -8.43 -16.15 -29.09
N GLU A 136 -9.49 -16.89 -29.37
CA GLU A 136 -9.41 -18.33 -29.63
C GLU A 136 -8.49 -18.64 -30.81
N SER A 137 -8.62 -17.88 -31.91
CA SER A 137 -7.74 -18.01 -33.07
C SER A 137 -6.28 -17.66 -32.76
N ALA A 138 -6.01 -16.69 -31.90
CA ALA A 138 -4.65 -16.25 -31.57
C ALA A 138 -3.91 -17.24 -30.65
N PHE A 139 -4.64 -17.90 -29.75
CA PHE A 139 -4.05 -18.81 -28.76
C PHE A 139 -4.15 -20.28 -29.15
N GLY A 140 -5.03 -20.65 -30.09
CA GLY A 140 -5.24 -22.02 -30.54
C GLY A 140 -6.05 -22.89 -29.57
N GLY A 141 -6.86 -22.28 -28.71
CA GLY A 141 -7.66 -22.97 -27.69
C GLY A 141 -8.96 -22.23 -27.38
N SER A 142 -9.84 -22.87 -26.61
CA SER A 142 -11.12 -22.27 -26.21
C SER A 142 -10.92 -21.08 -25.26
N ILE A 143 -11.84 -20.12 -25.27
CA ILE A 143 -11.77 -18.95 -24.39
C ILE A 143 -11.77 -19.34 -22.90
N GLU A 144 -12.45 -20.43 -22.54
CA GLU A 144 -12.45 -21.00 -21.20
C GLU A 144 -11.07 -21.51 -20.78
N GLU A 145 -10.34 -22.18 -21.68
CA GLU A 145 -8.97 -22.66 -21.41
C GLU A 145 -7.99 -21.49 -21.24
N ILE A 146 -8.10 -20.47 -22.10
CA ILE A 146 -7.30 -19.25 -22.01
C ILE A 146 -7.56 -18.56 -20.66
N ALA A 147 -8.84 -18.36 -20.31
CA ALA A 147 -9.24 -17.72 -19.07
C ALA A 147 -8.76 -18.49 -17.83
N ARG A 148 -8.86 -19.82 -17.84
CA ARG A 148 -8.38 -20.67 -16.74
C ARG A 148 -6.88 -20.50 -16.52
N HIS A 149 -6.07 -20.66 -17.57
CA HIS A 149 -4.61 -20.56 -17.43
C HIS A 149 -4.14 -19.14 -17.08
N TYR A 150 -4.80 -18.12 -17.65
CA TYR A 150 -4.59 -16.74 -17.23
C TYR A 150 -4.91 -16.56 -15.73
N GLY A 151 -6.07 -17.08 -15.31
CA GLY A 151 -6.57 -17.02 -13.95
C GLY A 151 -5.63 -17.66 -12.93
N ASP A 152 -5.06 -18.83 -13.24
CA ASP A 152 -4.12 -19.55 -12.38
C ASP A 152 -2.90 -18.67 -12.05
N VAL A 153 -2.33 -18.00 -13.05
CA VAL A 153 -1.18 -17.11 -12.87
C VAL A 153 -1.61 -15.83 -12.16
N ALA A 154 -2.74 -15.24 -12.54
CA ALA A 154 -3.24 -14.00 -11.95
C ALA A 154 -3.55 -14.17 -10.45
N ASN A 155 -4.17 -15.29 -10.05
CA ASN A 155 -4.43 -15.61 -8.64
C ASN A 155 -3.16 -15.53 -7.77
N LEU A 156 -2.02 -15.96 -8.32
CA LEU A 156 -0.74 -15.96 -7.60
C LEU A 156 0.03 -14.65 -7.72
N LEU A 157 0.16 -14.11 -8.94
CA LEU A 157 1.11 -13.04 -9.25
C LEU A 157 0.50 -11.64 -9.23
N HIS A 158 -0.83 -11.50 -9.36
CA HIS A 158 -1.46 -10.18 -9.49
C HIS A 158 -1.12 -9.28 -8.29
N ALA A 159 -1.24 -9.80 -7.07
CA ALA A 159 -0.89 -9.09 -5.85
C ALA A 159 0.58 -8.62 -5.85
N VAL A 160 1.50 -9.50 -6.25
CA VAL A 160 2.94 -9.22 -6.23
C VAL A 160 3.31 -8.19 -7.29
N ILE A 161 2.82 -8.36 -8.52
CA ILE A 161 3.17 -7.50 -9.65
C ILE A 161 2.48 -6.15 -9.53
N VAL A 162 1.15 -6.13 -9.39
CA VAL A 162 0.40 -4.87 -9.33
C VAL A 162 0.65 -4.16 -8.01
N GLY A 163 0.68 -4.88 -6.88
CA GLY A 163 1.04 -4.33 -5.58
C GLY A 163 2.48 -3.83 -5.52
N GLY A 164 3.42 -4.56 -6.11
CA GLY A 164 4.83 -4.16 -6.20
C GLY A 164 5.00 -2.90 -7.05
N MET A 165 4.41 -2.86 -8.25
CA MET A 165 4.44 -1.70 -9.14
C MET A 165 3.80 -0.47 -8.50
N THR A 166 2.62 -0.63 -7.89
CA THR A 166 1.96 0.49 -7.19
C THR A 166 2.72 0.93 -5.94
N GLY A 167 3.40 0.02 -5.26
CA GLY A 167 4.32 0.32 -4.16
C GLY A 167 5.47 1.26 -4.55
N LEU A 168 5.86 1.32 -5.84
CA LEU A 168 6.85 2.28 -6.34
C LEU A 168 6.39 3.74 -6.19
N SER A 169 5.10 4.01 -6.01
CA SER A 169 4.61 5.35 -5.66
C SER A 169 5.15 5.86 -4.31
N ALA A 170 5.75 4.99 -3.47
CA ALA A 170 6.50 5.39 -2.28
C ALA A 170 7.71 6.28 -2.58
N PHE A 171 8.32 6.17 -3.78
CA PHE A 171 9.37 7.09 -4.22
C PHE A 171 8.84 8.52 -4.36
N LEU A 172 7.61 8.68 -4.83
CA LEU A 172 6.96 9.97 -4.95
C LEU A 172 6.66 10.60 -3.57
N ILE A 173 6.25 9.78 -2.58
CA ILE A 173 6.15 10.23 -1.18
C ILE A 173 7.51 10.77 -0.68
N GLY A 174 8.60 10.07 -1.01
CA GLY A 174 9.96 10.52 -0.67
C GLY A 174 10.38 11.80 -1.37
N ALA A 175 9.95 12.02 -2.61
CA ALA A 175 10.17 13.26 -3.34
C ALA A 175 9.40 14.44 -2.70
N PHE A 176 8.21 14.18 -2.15
CA PHE A 176 7.40 15.20 -1.49
C PHE A 176 7.89 15.58 -0.10
N ASN A 177 8.49 14.64 0.63
CA ASN A 177 9.14 14.88 1.90
C ASN A 177 10.36 13.95 2.09
N LYS A 178 11.56 14.52 1.95
CA LYS A 178 12.84 13.80 2.04
C LYS A 178 13.18 13.34 3.46
N SER A 179 12.62 13.96 4.51
CA SER A 179 12.92 13.57 5.90
C SER A 179 12.25 12.26 6.32
N LEU A 180 11.23 11.81 5.58
CA LEU A 180 10.55 10.55 5.85
C LEU A 180 11.47 9.36 5.58
N HIS A 181 11.47 8.40 6.50
CA HIS A 181 12.13 7.12 6.31
C HIS A 181 11.42 6.23 5.29
N TRP A 182 12.17 5.33 4.66
CA TRP A 182 11.64 4.41 3.65
C TRP A 182 10.41 3.62 4.12
N THR A 183 10.45 3.09 5.35
CA THR A 183 9.33 2.35 5.94
C THR A 183 8.07 3.20 6.12
N ALA A 184 8.22 4.49 6.47
CA ALA A 184 7.10 5.42 6.56
C ALA A 184 6.50 5.71 5.18
N ARG A 185 7.36 5.88 4.15
CA ARG A 185 6.91 6.10 2.77
C ARG A 185 6.10 4.91 2.24
N ILE A 186 6.56 3.68 2.48
CA ILE A 186 5.83 2.46 2.14
C ILE A 186 4.49 2.43 2.89
N ASN A 187 4.48 2.60 4.22
CA ASN A 187 3.25 2.51 4.99
C ASN A 187 2.22 3.58 4.58
N ILE A 188 2.64 4.81 4.31
CA ILE A 188 1.73 5.87 3.81
C ILE A 188 1.17 5.49 2.44
N THR A 189 2.01 4.97 1.55
CA THR A 189 1.58 4.50 0.22
C THR A 189 0.53 3.41 0.33
N PHE A 190 0.82 2.35 1.08
CA PHE A 190 -0.11 1.24 1.27
C PHE A 190 -1.36 1.62 2.09
N ALA A 191 -1.30 2.66 2.92
CA ALA A 191 -2.49 3.23 3.58
C ALA A 191 -3.47 3.77 2.53
N ILE A 192 -2.97 4.55 1.57
CA ILE A 192 -3.78 5.10 0.49
C ILE A 192 -4.35 3.97 -0.38
N LEU A 193 -3.51 2.98 -0.72
CA LEU A 193 -3.96 1.81 -1.49
C LEU A 193 -5.04 1.02 -0.75
N SER A 194 -4.88 0.82 0.57
CA SER A 194 -5.85 0.06 1.39
C SER A 194 -7.26 0.65 1.34
N VAL A 195 -7.40 1.98 1.36
CA VAL A 195 -8.70 2.64 1.26
C VAL A 195 -9.40 2.28 -0.05
N ALA A 196 -8.68 2.39 -1.17
CA ALA A 196 -9.23 2.03 -2.47
C ALA A 196 -9.49 0.53 -2.61
N SER A 197 -8.64 -0.33 -2.04
CA SER A 197 -8.82 -1.78 -2.04
C SER A 197 -10.05 -2.21 -1.25
N VAL A 198 -10.37 -1.56 -0.12
CA VAL A 198 -11.62 -1.79 0.62
C VAL A 198 -12.82 -1.44 -0.24
N VAL A 199 -12.82 -0.27 -0.89
CA VAL A 199 -13.93 0.13 -1.76
C VAL A 199 -14.05 -0.78 -2.99
N GLY A 200 -12.92 -1.16 -3.59
CA GLY A 200 -12.89 -2.11 -4.71
C GLY A 200 -13.44 -3.48 -4.32
N LEU A 201 -13.12 -3.96 -3.11
CA LEU A 201 -13.68 -5.20 -2.57
C LEU A 201 -15.21 -5.09 -2.40
N VAL A 202 -15.71 -4.00 -1.84
CA VAL A 202 -17.16 -3.76 -1.70
C VAL A 202 -17.82 -3.69 -3.08
N LEU A 203 -17.22 -2.98 -4.04
CA LEU A 203 -17.73 -2.87 -5.40
C LEU A 203 -17.80 -4.25 -6.08
N MET A 204 -16.79 -5.10 -5.85
CA MET A 204 -16.80 -6.47 -6.35
C MET A 204 -17.98 -7.26 -5.78
N VAL A 205 -18.22 -7.20 -4.45
CA VAL A 205 -19.36 -7.87 -3.79
C VAL A 205 -20.71 -7.33 -4.28
N VAL A 206 -20.84 -6.02 -4.47
CA VAL A 206 -22.07 -5.40 -4.99
C VAL A 206 -22.34 -5.83 -6.42
N THR A 207 -21.33 -5.79 -7.27
CA THR A 207 -21.43 -6.23 -8.67
C THR A 207 -21.83 -7.70 -8.74
N ALA A 208 -21.17 -8.52 -7.94
CA ALA A 208 -21.47 -9.93 -7.73
C ALA A 208 -22.93 -10.19 -7.34
N GLY A 209 -23.43 -9.48 -6.33
CA GLY A 209 -24.78 -9.69 -5.79
C GLY A 209 -25.90 -9.13 -6.68
N THR A 210 -25.58 -8.18 -7.56
CA THR A 210 -26.57 -7.51 -8.40
C THR A 210 -26.54 -7.94 -9.87
N GLY A 211 -25.45 -8.58 -10.32
CA GLY A 211 -25.25 -8.97 -11.73
C GLY A 211 -24.87 -7.82 -12.66
N HIS A 212 -24.74 -6.59 -12.14
CA HIS A 212 -24.48 -5.38 -12.93
C HIS A 212 -22.98 -5.14 -13.13
N LEU A 213 -22.35 -5.91 -14.03
CA LEU A 213 -20.91 -5.81 -14.35
C LEU A 213 -20.47 -4.41 -14.80
N GLU A 214 -21.37 -3.60 -15.35
CA GLU A 214 -21.10 -2.24 -15.79
C GLU A 214 -20.63 -1.31 -14.65
N TRP A 215 -20.89 -1.67 -13.39
CA TRP A 215 -20.39 -0.93 -12.22
C TRP A 215 -18.87 -0.97 -12.12
N LEU A 216 -18.24 -2.01 -12.68
CA LEU A 216 -16.78 -2.11 -12.72
C LEU A 216 -16.16 -1.06 -13.65
N ASN A 217 -16.89 -0.51 -14.62
CA ASN A 217 -16.40 0.58 -15.48
C ASN A 217 -16.12 1.87 -14.68
N TRP A 218 -16.82 2.05 -13.56
CA TRP A 218 -16.62 3.18 -12.65
C TRP A 218 -15.52 2.95 -11.62
N SER A 219 -14.96 1.74 -11.54
CA SER A 219 -13.93 1.41 -10.55
C SER A 219 -12.70 2.31 -10.67
N ILE A 220 -12.19 2.53 -11.88
CA ILE A 220 -10.99 3.33 -12.13
C ILE A 220 -11.15 4.78 -11.66
N PRO A 221 -12.18 5.55 -12.10
CA PRO A 221 -12.34 6.93 -11.63
C PRO A 221 -12.60 6.99 -10.11
N ILE A 222 -13.37 6.05 -9.54
CA ILE A 222 -13.61 6.00 -8.08
C ILE A 222 -12.30 5.76 -7.33
N ILE A 223 -11.49 4.79 -7.76
CA ILE A 223 -10.19 4.47 -7.15
C ILE A 223 -9.24 5.67 -7.24
N ALA A 224 -9.16 6.33 -8.40
CA ALA A 224 -8.35 7.54 -8.56
C ALA A 224 -8.80 8.66 -7.61
N LEU A 225 -10.12 8.90 -7.51
CA LEU A 225 -10.66 9.88 -6.57
C LEU A 225 -10.35 9.52 -5.12
N LEU A 226 -10.39 8.24 -4.74
CA LEU A 226 -10.04 7.78 -3.40
C LEU A 226 -8.55 7.97 -3.10
N TYR A 227 -7.67 7.70 -4.06
CA TYR A 227 -6.23 7.98 -3.93
C TYR A 227 -5.99 9.48 -3.68
N GLY A 228 -6.57 10.32 -4.54
CA GLY A 228 -6.46 11.77 -4.41
C GLY A 228 -7.06 12.30 -3.10
N TYR A 229 -8.27 11.86 -2.73
CA TYR A 229 -8.96 12.29 -1.52
C TYR A 229 -8.19 11.91 -0.25
N THR A 230 -7.77 10.64 -0.14
CA THR A 230 -7.03 10.14 1.03
C THR A 230 -5.70 10.87 1.18
N PHE A 231 -4.96 11.05 0.08
CA PHE A 231 -3.72 11.83 0.08
C PHE A 231 -3.98 13.28 0.47
N TYR A 232 -4.93 13.97 -0.17
CA TYR A 232 -5.24 15.38 0.07
C TYR A 232 -5.58 15.64 1.54
N ARG A 233 -6.37 14.75 2.15
CA ARG A 233 -6.76 14.84 3.56
C ARG A 233 -5.62 14.50 4.52
N GLY A 234 -4.72 13.59 4.13
CA GLY A 234 -3.60 13.14 4.96
C GLY A 234 -2.32 13.99 4.86
N ALA A 235 -2.10 14.66 3.73
CA ALA A 235 -0.87 15.37 3.41
C ALA A 235 -0.56 16.67 4.21
N PRO A 236 -1.52 17.52 4.60
CA PRO A 236 -1.22 18.83 5.17
C PRO A 236 -0.37 18.74 6.45
N GLY A 237 0.72 19.50 6.49
CA GLY A 237 1.68 19.53 7.60
C GLY A 237 2.70 18.38 7.61
N LEU A 238 2.57 17.41 6.70
CA LEU A 238 3.50 16.28 6.58
C LEU A 238 4.14 16.19 5.18
N LEU A 239 3.31 16.15 4.14
CA LEU A 239 3.72 16.01 2.74
C LEU A 239 3.55 17.32 1.95
N ALA A 240 2.77 18.26 2.48
CA ALA A 240 2.53 19.56 1.88
C ALA A 240 2.42 20.67 2.94
N THR A 241 2.98 21.84 2.64
CA THR A 241 2.95 23.02 3.51
C THR A 241 1.64 23.80 3.38
N THR A 242 1.06 23.85 2.17
CA THR A 242 -0.18 24.57 1.87
C THR A 242 -1.28 23.62 1.38
N ARG A 243 -2.55 24.04 1.49
CA ARG A 243 -3.68 23.26 0.98
C ARG A 243 -3.65 23.09 -0.53
N THR A 244 -3.27 24.14 -1.27
CA THR A 244 -3.09 24.08 -2.72
C THR A 244 -1.97 23.11 -3.10
N GLY A 245 -0.84 23.15 -2.37
CA GLY A 245 0.24 22.19 -2.55
C GLY A 245 -0.20 20.75 -2.25
N ALA A 246 -1.05 20.55 -1.25
CA ALA A 246 -1.62 19.24 -0.94
C ALA A 246 -2.50 18.73 -2.08
N LEU A 247 -3.34 19.59 -2.67
CA LEU A 247 -4.22 19.23 -3.79
C LEU A 247 -3.42 18.85 -5.04
N LEU A 248 -2.43 19.67 -5.44
CA LEU A 248 -1.60 19.39 -6.61
C LEU A 248 -0.79 18.10 -6.44
N LYS A 249 -0.20 17.88 -5.25
CA LYS A 249 0.51 16.64 -4.95
C LYS A 249 -0.42 15.43 -4.90
N ALA A 250 -1.65 15.59 -4.42
CA ALA A 250 -2.66 14.53 -4.42
C ALA A 250 -3.05 14.11 -5.84
N ALA A 251 -3.30 15.10 -6.72
CA ALA A 251 -3.60 14.84 -8.13
C ALA A 251 -2.44 14.12 -8.81
N LEU A 252 -1.20 14.61 -8.63
CA LEU A 252 -0.01 13.97 -9.17
C LEU A 252 0.17 12.54 -8.64
N PHE A 253 0.03 12.34 -7.33
CA PHE A 253 0.14 11.02 -6.71
C PHE A 253 -0.90 10.05 -7.27
N SER A 254 -2.15 10.48 -7.39
CA SER A 254 -3.22 9.67 -7.96
C SER A 254 -2.92 9.27 -9.40
N VAL A 255 -2.55 10.23 -10.26
CA VAL A 255 -2.24 9.96 -11.67
C VAL A 255 -1.08 8.98 -11.80
N VAL A 256 0.03 9.23 -11.10
CA VAL A 256 1.20 8.35 -11.14
C VAL A 256 0.86 6.96 -10.63
N THR A 257 0.09 6.85 -9.55
CA THR A 257 -0.31 5.56 -8.99
C THR A 257 -1.20 4.79 -9.96
N ILE A 258 -2.17 5.44 -10.61
CA ILE A 258 -3.02 4.84 -11.63
C ILE A 258 -2.18 4.35 -12.83
N LEU A 259 -1.22 5.14 -13.30
CA LEU A 259 -0.31 4.70 -14.36
C LEU A 259 0.51 3.47 -13.95
N LEU A 260 0.96 3.40 -12.69
CA LEU A 260 1.65 2.24 -12.14
C LEU A 260 0.72 1.01 -12.01
N VAL A 261 -0.56 1.21 -11.63
CA VAL A 261 -1.58 0.15 -11.65
C VAL A 261 -1.72 -0.41 -13.07
N PHE A 262 -1.90 0.46 -14.07
CA PHE A 262 -2.03 0.04 -15.47
C PHE A 262 -0.79 -0.68 -15.98
N LEU A 263 0.41 -0.17 -15.67
CA LEU A 263 1.65 -0.81 -16.05
C LEU A 263 1.80 -2.20 -15.40
N GLY A 264 1.50 -2.31 -14.10
CA GLY A 264 1.48 -3.60 -13.41
C GLY A 264 0.45 -4.57 -14.00
N GLY A 265 -0.74 -4.07 -14.33
CA GLY A 265 -1.79 -4.84 -15.00
C GLY A 265 -1.37 -5.31 -16.39
N LEU A 266 -0.71 -4.47 -17.18
CA LEU A 266 -0.17 -4.84 -18.49
C LEU A 266 0.90 -5.93 -18.37
N VAL A 267 1.86 -5.78 -17.45
CA VAL A 267 2.90 -6.79 -17.20
C VAL A 267 2.27 -8.11 -16.76
N MET A 268 1.31 -8.06 -15.83
CA MET A 268 0.56 -9.25 -15.39
C MET A 268 -0.18 -9.90 -16.55
N ALA A 269 -0.84 -9.10 -17.40
CA ALA A 269 -1.59 -9.61 -18.54
C ALA A 269 -0.67 -10.33 -19.54
N LEU A 270 0.47 -9.73 -19.88
CA LEU A 270 1.47 -10.34 -20.76
C LEU A 270 1.97 -11.68 -20.21
N ILE A 271 2.30 -11.75 -18.92
CA ILE A 271 2.75 -13.00 -18.27
C ILE A 271 1.65 -14.05 -18.31
N GLY A 272 0.41 -13.68 -17.96
CA GLY A 272 -0.74 -14.59 -17.95
C GLY A 272 -1.04 -15.16 -19.35
N PHE A 273 -1.01 -14.30 -20.37
CA PHE A 273 -1.23 -14.72 -21.76
C PHE A 273 -0.09 -15.60 -22.29
N VAL A 274 1.17 -15.23 -22.07
CA VAL A 274 2.32 -16.07 -22.48
C VAL A 274 2.23 -17.45 -21.83
N TYR A 275 1.89 -17.51 -20.55
CA TYR A 275 1.69 -18.79 -19.85
C TYR A 275 0.55 -19.60 -20.48
N ALA A 276 -0.60 -18.98 -20.74
CA ALA A 276 -1.74 -19.64 -21.38
C ALA A 276 -1.36 -20.21 -22.76
N ALA A 277 -0.67 -19.42 -23.60
CA ALA A 277 -0.21 -19.86 -24.92
C ALA A 277 0.72 -21.08 -24.85
N ILE A 278 1.67 -21.09 -23.90
CA ILE A 278 2.58 -22.22 -23.69
C ILE A 278 1.81 -23.48 -23.25
N ARG A 279 0.82 -23.34 -22.36
CA ARG A 279 0.05 -24.48 -21.85
C ARG A 279 -0.92 -25.07 -22.87
N ILE A 280 -1.44 -24.26 -23.79
CA ILE A 280 -2.34 -24.71 -24.85
C ILE A 280 -1.55 -25.38 -25.99
N ASN A 281 -0.43 -24.78 -26.43
CA ASN A 281 0.31 -25.26 -27.60
C ASN A 281 1.45 -26.24 -27.28
N GLY A 282 1.91 -26.27 -26.02
CA GLY A 282 3.00 -27.13 -25.55
C GLY A 282 2.53 -28.35 -24.77
N GLY A 283 1.22 -28.65 -24.80
CA GLY A 283 0.63 -29.88 -24.29
C GLY A 283 0.86 -31.06 -25.21
#